data_AF-A0A401Q0V5-F1
#
_entry.id   AF-A0A401Q0V5-F1
#
_cell.length_a   1.000
_cell.length_b   1.000
_cell.length_c   1.000
_cell.angle_alpha   90.00
_cell.angle_beta   90.00
_cell.angle_gamma   90.00
#
_symmetry.space_group_name_H-M   'P 1'
#
loop_
_entity.id
_entity.type
_entity.pdbx_description
1 polymer ?
#
loop_
_entity_poly.entity_id
_entity_poly.type
_entity_poly.pdbx_seq_one_letter_code
_entity_poly.pdbx_strand_id
1 'polypeptide(L)' 'MILLEINNRIVEETLSLKLENAQAGNKPDTVEVTFADFDGVLYHISNPNGDKTKVMVSISLKFYKELQDHGADE' A
#
# COMPACT_ATOMS: atom_id res chain seq x y z
N MET A 1 -5.12 -19.00 13.97
CA MET A 1 -5.36 -17.65 14.54
C MET A 1 -6.85 -17.52 14.78
N ILE A 2 -7.30 -17.20 15.99
CA ILE A 2 -8.74 -17.10 16.30
C ILE A 2 -9.28 -15.72 15.92
N LEU A 3 -8.49 -14.67 16.14
CA LEU A 3 -8.79 -13.31 15.69
C LEU A 3 -8.10 -13.04 14.35
N LEU A 4 -8.68 -12.17 13.53
CA LEU A 4 -8.06 -11.69 12.30
C LEU A 4 -6.97 -10.67 12.61
N GLU A 5 -5.93 -10.65 11.77
CA GLU A 5 -4.92 -9.60 11.78
C GLU A 5 -5.52 -8.35 11.14
N ILE A 6 -5.25 -7.19 11.74
CA ILE A 6 -5.76 -5.90 11.27
C ILE A 6 -4.84 -5.32 10.19
N ASN A 7 -3.55 -5.61 10.28
CA ASN A 7 -2.55 -5.05 9.37
C ASN A 7 -2.46 -5.86 8.10
N ASN A 8 -2.28 -5.18 6.97
CA ASN A 8 -2.02 -5.84 5.71
C ASN A 8 -0.53 -6.20 5.60
N ARG A 9 -0.21 -7.49 5.72
CA ARG A 9 1.17 -8.00 5.63
C ARG A 9 1.86 -7.65 4.32
N ILE A 10 1.14 -7.64 3.19
CA ILE A 10 1.73 -7.35 1.88
C ILE A 10 2.23 -5.90 1.84
N VAL A 11 1.45 -4.95 2.38
CA VAL A 11 1.89 -3.55 2.52
C VAL A 11 3.11 -3.45 3.43
N GLU A 12 3.05 -4.04 4.62
CA GLU A 12 4.14 -3.95 5.61
C GLU A 12 5.46 -4.53 5.10
N GLU A 13 5.43 -5.74 4.53
CA GLU A 13 6.61 -6.42 4.02
C GLU A 13 7.21 -5.68 2.81
N THR A 14 6.35 -5.22 1.89
CA THR A 14 6.80 -4.48 0.70
C THR A 14 7.47 -3.16 1.08
N LEU A 15 6.87 -2.39 1.99
CA LEU A 15 7.43 -1.12 2.43
C LEU A 15 8.70 -1.31 3.27
N SER A 16 8.72 -2.28 4.18
CA SER A 16 9.90 -2.59 5.00
C SER A 16 11.09 -2.92 4.11
N LEU A 17 10.92 -3.81 3.12
CA LEU A 17 11.98 -4.16 2.18
C LEU A 17 12.49 -2.95 1.40
N LYS A 18 11.60 -2.05 0.93
CA LYS A 18 12.01 -0.86 0.18
C LYS A 18 12.73 0.16 1.05
N LEU A 19 12.30 0.34 2.29
CA LEU A 19 12.93 1.25 3.25
C LEU A 19 14.30 0.74 3.70
N GLU A 20 14.44 -0.56 4.01
CA GLU A 20 15.72 -1.17 4.37
C GLU A 20 16.75 -1.04 3.24
N ASN A 21 16.34 -1.31 2.00
CA ASN A 21 17.21 -1.14 0.83
C ASN A 21 17.62 0.32 0.62
N ALA A 22 16.70 1.27 0.82
CA ALA A 22 17.01 2.69 0.72
C ALA A 22 17.99 3.14 1.82
N GLN A 23 17.81 2.68 3.06
CA GLN A 23 18.71 2.97 4.18
C GLN A 23 20.12 2.38 3.98
N ALA A 24 20.22 1.20 3.36
CA ALA A 24 21.48 0.58 3.01
C ALA A 24 22.22 1.29 1.84
N GLY A 25 21.59 2.28 1.20
CA GLY A 25 22.14 2.97 0.04
C GLY A 25 22.13 2.13 -1.24
N ASN A 26 21.31 1.07 -1.28
CA ASN A 26 21.15 0.24 -2.46
C ASN A 26 20.46 1.03 -3.59
N LYS A 27 20.67 0.61 -4.83
CA LYS A 27 19.99 1.23 -5.97
C LYS A 27 18.48 1.05 -5.84
N PRO A 28 17.65 2.10 -6.04
CA PRO A 28 16.21 1.98 -5.97
C PRO A 28 15.67 1.02 -7.03
N ASP A 29 14.93 0.01 -6.58
CA ASP A 29 14.32 -1.01 -7.43
C ASP A 29 12.85 -0.70 -7.73
N THR A 30 12.42 -1.10 -8.91
CA THR A 30 11.01 -0.96 -9.32
C THR A 30 10.08 -1.77 -8.39
N VAL A 31 8.87 -1.28 -8.18
CA VAL A 31 7.77 -1.99 -7.50
C VAL A 31 6.49 -1.76 -8.30
N GLU A 32 5.74 -2.83 -8.49
CA GLU A 32 4.45 -2.85 -9.18
C GLU A 32 3.67 -4.07 -8.65
N VAL A 33 2.74 -3.83 -7.72
CA VAL A 33 2.01 -4.90 -7.04
C VAL A 33 0.54 -4.49 -6.90
N THR A 34 -0.36 -5.38 -7.34
CA THR A 34 -1.81 -5.23 -7.17
C THR A 34 -2.32 -6.43 -6.39
N PHE A 35 -3.04 -6.19 -5.29
CA PHE A 35 -3.60 -7.24 -4.45
C PHE A 35 -4.88 -6.79 -3.77
N ALA A 36 -5.66 -7.74 -3.27
CA ALA A 36 -6.93 -7.50 -2.61
C ALA A 36 -6.85 -7.74 -1.11
N ASP A 37 -7.84 -7.23 -0.38
CA ASP A 37 -8.07 -7.48 1.04
C ASP A 37 -9.57 -7.78 1.28
N PHE A 38 -9.98 -7.94 2.54
CA PHE A 38 -11.38 -8.13 2.91
C PHE A 38 -12.28 -6.99 2.41
N ASP A 39 -13.60 -7.24 2.36
CA ASP A 39 -14.64 -6.29 1.92
C ASP A 39 -14.48 -5.76 0.49
N GLY A 40 -13.71 -6.47 -0.34
CA GLY A 40 -13.50 -6.11 -1.74
C GLY A 40 -12.60 -4.88 -1.93
N VAL A 41 -11.75 -4.58 -0.95
CA VAL A 41 -10.70 -3.57 -1.03
C VAL A 41 -9.63 -4.02 -2.01
N LEU A 42 -9.13 -3.07 -2.81
CA LEU A 42 -8.02 -3.28 -3.74
C LEU A 42 -6.88 -2.31 -3.44
N TYR A 43 -5.67 -2.85 -3.31
CA TYR A 43 -4.44 -2.09 -3.16
C TYR A 43 -3.62 -2.10 -4.44
N HIS A 44 -2.91 -1.00 -4.67
CA HIS A 44 -1.92 -0.86 -5.74
C HIS A 44 -0.67 -0.16 -5.21
N ILE A 45 0.48 -0.85 -5.25
CA ILE A 45 1.79 -0.31 -4.87
C ILE A 45 2.62 -0.15 -6.14
N SER A 46 3.04 1.07 -6.43
CA SER A 46 3.77 1.38 -7.68
C SER A 46 4.78 2.51 -7.52
N ASN A 47 5.63 2.68 -8.54
CA ASN A 47 6.49 3.85 -8.68
C ASN A 47 5.80 4.91 -9.57
N PRO A 48 5.34 6.06 -9.02
CA PRO A 48 4.70 7.11 -9.83
C PRO A 48 5.62 7.60 -10.93
N ASN A 49 5.07 7.73 -12.14
CA ASN A 49 5.80 8.25 -13.31
C ASN A 49 7.10 7.47 -13.62
N GLY A 50 7.24 6.24 -13.12
CA GLY A 50 8.46 5.43 -13.24
C GLY A 50 9.62 5.87 -12.33
N ASP A 51 9.39 6.80 -11.40
CA ASP A 51 10.41 7.26 -10.45
C ASP A 51 10.63 6.22 -9.34
N LYS A 52 11.69 5.42 -9.48
CA LYS A 52 12.03 4.34 -8.55
C LYS A 52 12.36 4.83 -7.13
N THR A 53 12.64 6.13 -6.96
CA THR A 53 12.91 6.73 -5.65
C THR A 53 11.63 6.98 -4.85
N LYS A 54 10.47 6.94 -5.51
CA LYS A 54 9.16 7.18 -4.91
C LYS A 54 8.35 5.89 -4.92
N VAL A 55 7.70 5.60 -3.80
CA VAL A 55 6.76 4.49 -3.68
C VAL A 55 5.40 5.09 -3.36
N MET A 56 4.39 4.76 -4.17
CA MET A 56 3.00 5.15 -3.94
C MET A 56 2.21 3.91 -3.54
N VAL A 57 1.45 4.03 -2.45
CA VAL A 57 0.48 3.03 -2.02
C VAL A 57 -0.90 3.65 -2.22
N SER A 58 -1.69 3.05 -3.10
CA SER A 58 -3.07 3.45 -3.39
C SER A 58 -4.03 2.38 -2.86
N ILE A 59 -5.18 2.82 -2.38
CA ILE A 59 -6.26 1.96 -1.91
C ILE A 59 -7.57 2.36 -2.61
N SER A 60 -8.36 1.37 -2.99
CA SER A 60 -9.66 1.55 -3.63
C SER A 60 -10.73 0.79 -2.87
N LEU A 61 -11.74 1.52 -2.39
CA LEU A 61 -12.91 0.97 -1.70
C LEU A 61 -14.17 1.39 -2.46
N LYS A 62 -15.06 0.43 -2.74
CA LYS A 62 -16.32 0.72 -3.47
C LYS A 62 -17.20 1.74 -2.76
N PHE A 63 -17.15 1.77 -1.44
CA PHE A 63 -17.95 2.61 -0.55
C PHE A 63 -17.16 3.78 0.03
N TYR A 64 -16.02 4.17 -0.55
CA TYR A 64 -15.23 5.29 -0.03
C TYR A 64 -16.04 6.60 0.07
N LYS A 65 -16.98 6.83 -0.86
CA LYS A 65 -17.87 7.99 -0.82
C LYS A 65 -18.77 8.04 0.41
N GLU A 66 -19.27 6.90 0.85
CA GLU A 66 -20.08 6.81 2.08
C GLU A 66 -19.22 7.10 3.32
N LEU A 67 -17.96 6.64 3.34
CA LEU A 67 -17.02 6.99 4.41
C LEU A 67 -16.69 8.48 4.42
N GLN A 68 -16.51 9.08 3.24
CA GLN A 68 -16.22 10.49 3.06
C GLN A 68 -17.34 11.38 3.64
N ASP A 69 -18.61 10.98 3.50
CA ASP A 69 -19.76 11.68 4.10
C ASP A 69 -19.71 11.71 5.65
N HIS A 70 -18.86 10.88 6.26
CA HIS A 70 -18.66 10.77 7.70
C HIS A 70 -17.28 11.23 8.17
N GLY A 71 -16.56 11.99 7.35
CA GLY A 71 -15.34 12.67 7.77
C GLY A 71 -14.04 11.88 7.52
N ALA A 72 -13.99 11.07 6.46
CA ALA A 72 -12.81 10.25 6.14
C ALA A 72 -11.62 11.03 5.54
N ASP A 73 -11.82 12.28 5.11
CA ASP A 73 -10.78 13.11 4.48
C ASP A 73 -10.16 14.14 5.45
N GLU A 74 -10.80 14.40 6.59
CA GLU A 74 -10.37 15.33 7.66
C GLU A 74 -9.32 14.77 8.61
#